data_AF-A0A7V2UKC7-F1
#
_entry.id   AF-A0A7V2UKC7-F1
#
_cell.length_a   1.000
_cell.length_b   1.000
_cell.length_c   1.000
_cell.angle_alpha   90.00
_cell.angle_beta   90.00
_cell.angle_gamma   90.00
#
_symmetry.space_group_name_H-M   'P 1'
#
loop_
_entity.id
_entity.type
_entity.pdbx_description
1 polymer ?
#
loop_
_entity_poly.entity_id
_entity_poly.type
_entity_poly.pdbx_seq_one_letter_code
_entity_poly.pdbx_strand_id
1 'polypeptide(L)'
;MNTTGNFKTLVIAEKPSVAQDIVRALTPVAGKFEKHDDHFENDRYVVSSAVGHLVEIAAPEQYDVKRGKWSFAHLPVIPPYFDLKPVDKTKSRLNAVVRLAKRKDVTELVNACDAGR
;
A
#
# COMPACT_ATOMS: atom_id res chain seq x y z
N MET A 1 -23.29 -25.29 -4.32
CA MET A 1 -23.62 -24.08 -3.54
C MET A 1 -23.04 -22.90 -4.29
N ASN A 2 -23.87 -22.08 -4.94
CA ASN A 2 -23.43 -20.89 -5.68
C ASN A 2 -23.08 -19.78 -4.69
N THR A 3 -21.81 -19.61 -4.36
CA THR A 3 -21.33 -18.33 -3.82
C THR A 3 -21.10 -17.39 -4.99
N THR A 4 -22.15 -16.69 -5.44
CA THR A 4 -21.97 -15.47 -6.24
C THR A 4 -21.43 -14.39 -5.29
N GLY A 5 -20.17 -14.57 -4.86
CA GLY A 5 -19.47 -13.57 -4.06
C GLY A 5 -19.30 -12.33 -4.92
N ASN A 6 -19.74 -11.18 -4.43
CA ASN A 6 -19.56 -9.92 -5.13
C ASN A 6 -18.07 -9.54 -5.03
N PHE A 7 -17.27 -10.00 -5.98
CA PHE A 7 -15.84 -9.76 -6.02
C PHE A 7 -15.55 -8.28 -6.35
N LYS A 8 -14.48 -7.76 -5.74
CA LYS A 8 -14.10 -6.35 -5.80
C LYS A 8 -12.65 -6.18 -6.26
N THR A 9 -12.41 -5.05 -6.91
CA THR A 9 -11.07 -4.58 -7.27
C THR A 9 -10.62 -3.51 -6.28
N LEU A 10 -9.46 -3.71 -5.66
CA LEU A 10 -8.83 -2.71 -4.81
C LEU A 10 -7.89 -1.82 -5.64
N VAL A 11 -8.23 -0.54 -5.74
CA VAL A 11 -7.43 0.50 -6.40
C VAL A 11 -6.63 1.26 -5.34
N ILE A 12 -5.30 1.33 -5.52
CA ILE A 12 -4.39 1.99 -4.57
C ILE A 12 -3.73 3.17 -5.28
N ALA A 13 -4.10 4.39 -4.89
CA ALA A 13 -3.49 5.63 -5.38
C ALA A 13 -2.29 6.07 -4.52
N GLU A 14 -1.50 7.04 -4.98
CA GLU A 14 -0.39 7.59 -4.18
C GLU A 14 -0.83 8.56 -3.06
N LYS A 15 -1.97 9.22 -3.21
CA LYS A 15 -2.41 10.21 -2.22
C LYS A 15 -3.92 10.32 -2.14
N PRO A 16 -4.47 10.81 -1.02
CA PRO A 16 -5.93 10.84 -0.81
C PRO A 16 -6.68 11.64 -1.87
N SER A 17 -6.10 12.73 -2.37
CA SER A 17 -6.72 13.55 -3.42
C SER A 17 -6.88 12.77 -4.73
N VAL A 18 -5.87 11.96 -5.12
CA VAL A 18 -5.94 11.13 -6.33
C VAL A 18 -6.98 10.02 -6.17
N ALA A 19 -7.06 9.39 -4.99
CA ALA A 19 -8.12 8.42 -4.69
C ALA A 19 -9.51 9.05 -4.83
N GLN A 20 -9.69 10.29 -4.38
CA GLN A 20 -10.96 11.01 -4.53
C GLN A 20 -11.27 11.33 -6.00
N ASP A 21 -10.28 11.70 -6.80
CA ASP A 21 -10.48 11.94 -8.24
C ASP A 21 -10.85 10.65 -8.99
N ILE A 22 -10.22 9.53 -8.64
CA ILE A 22 -10.59 8.20 -9.17
C ILE A 22 -12.06 7.87 -8.84
N VAL A 23 -12.48 8.07 -7.59
CA VAL A 23 -13.87 7.85 -7.17
C VAL A 23 -14.84 8.73 -7.97
N ARG A 24 -14.50 10.02 -8.16
CA ARG A 24 -15.32 10.95 -8.95
C ARG A 24 -15.42 10.51 -10.41
N ALA A 25 -14.33 10.04 -11.01
CA ALA A 25 -14.30 9.55 -12.38
C ALA A 25 -15.07 8.24 -12.57
N LEU A 26 -15.04 7.34 -11.58
CA LEU A 26 -15.74 6.05 -11.63
C LEU A 26 -17.23 6.17 -11.31
N THR A 27 -17.65 7.16 -10.52
CA THR A 27 -19.05 7.30 -10.05
C THR A 27 -20.09 7.23 -11.19
N PRO A 28 -19.93 7.90 -12.36
CA PRO A 28 -20.90 7.84 -13.45
C PRO A 28 -21.08 6.46 -14.08
N VAL A 29 -20.09 5.58 -14.00
CA VAL A 29 -20.08 4.27 -14.68
C VAL A 29 -20.14 3.07 -13.73
N ALA A 30 -19.74 3.27 -12.48
CA ALA A 30 -19.65 2.22 -11.46
C ALA A 30 -20.66 2.41 -10.31
N GLY A 31 -21.36 3.54 -10.26
CA GLY A 31 -22.27 3.88 -9.18
C GLY A 31 -21.59 4.62 -8.02
N LYS A 32 -22.41 5.06 -7.06
CA LYS A 32 -21.97 5.86 -5.91
C LYS A 32 -21.07 5.04 -4.99
N PHE A 33 -20.08 5.71 -4.41
CA PHE A 33 -19.21 5.17 -3.37
C PHE A 33 -19.63 5.65 -1.98
N GLU A 34 -19.59 4.74 -1.02
CA GLU A 34 -19.61 5.05 0.40
C GLU A 34 -18.20 5.47 0.85
N LYS A 35 -18.13 6.43 1.76
CA LYS A 35 -16.87 6.93 2.31
C LYS A 35 -16.63 6.29 3.68
N HIS A 36 -15.47 5.68 3.84
CA HIS A 36 -14.96 5.15 5.11
C HIS A 36 -13.71 5.93 5.56
N ASP A 37 -13.16 5.57 6.71
CA ASP A 37 -12.00 6.26 7.31
C ASP A 37 -10.75 6.19 6.44
N ASP A 38 -10.51 5.05 5.78
CA ASP A 38 -9.29 4.76 5.04
C ASP A 38 -9.50 4.42 3.56
N HIS A 39 -10.73 4.38 3.07
CA HIS A 39 -11.08 4.05 1.68
C HIS A 39 -12.48 4.54 1.30
N PHE A 40 -12.80 4.43 0.01
CA PHE A 40 -14.13 4.51 -0.55
C PHE A 40 -14.55 3.14 -1.07
N GLU A 41 -15.82 2.80 -0.99
CA GLU A 41 -16.30 1.47 -1.40
C GLU A 41 -17.64 1.54 -2.12
N ASN A 42 -17.80 0.69 -3.14
CA ASN A 42 -19.10 0.34 -3.71
C ASN A 42 -19.13 -1.16 -3.99
N ASP A 43 -20.16 -1.63 -4.71
CA ASP A 43 -20.31 -3.06 -5.01
C ASP A 43 -19.13 -3.68 -5.75
N ARG A 44 -18.39 -2.92 -6.56
CA ARG A 44 -17.33 -3.42 -7.45
C ARG A 44 -15.91 -2.98 -7.06
N TYR A 45 -15.77 -1.86 -6.37
CA TYR A 45 -14.47 -1.21 -6.15
C TYR A 45 -14.27 -0.86 -4.69
N VAL A 46 -13.03 -1.04 -4.24
CA VAL A 46 -12.48 -0.43 -3.03
C VAL A 46 -11.38 0.52 -3.48
N VAL A 47 -11.46 1.81 -3.17
CA VAL A 47 -10.46 2.81 -3.57
C VAL A 47 -9.78 3.37 -2.33
N SER A 48 -8.46 3.19 -2.21
CA SER A 48 -7.64 3.72 -1.12
C SER A 48 -6.39 4.42 -1.66
N SER A 49 -5.54 4.93 -0.78
CA SER A 49 -4.27 5.56 -1.16
C SER A 49 -3.11 5.18 -0.23
N ALA A 50 -1.96 4.87 -0.79
CA ALA A 50 -0.68 4.72 -0.11
C ALA A 50 -0.06 6.10 0.14
N VAL A 51 -0.29 6.69 1.32
CA VAL A 51 0.19 8.06 1.66
C VAL A 51 1.73 8.11 1.73
N GLY A 52 2.38 8.30 0.58
CA GLY A 52 3.84 8.21 0.42
C GLY A 52 4.37 6.79 0.61
N HIS A 53 5.68 6.67 0.87
CA HIS A 53 6.32 5.37 1.11
C HIS A 53 5.76 4.70 2.38
N LEU A 54 5.29 3.45 2.22
CA LEU A 54 4.77 2.62 3.31
C LEU A 54 5.85 1.72 3.93
N VAL A 55 6.89 1.42 3.15
CA VAL A 55 8.04 0.61 3.54
C VAL A 55 9.32 1.29 3.08
N GLU A 56 10.40 1.03 3.80
CA GLU A 56 11.75 1.48 3.44
C GLU A 56 12.72 0.29 3.39
N ILE A 57 13.78 0.46 2.61
CA ILE A 57 14.86 -0.52 2.52
C ILE A 57 15.60 -0.59 3.86
N ALA A 58 15.90 -1.81 4.30
CA ALA A 58 16.71 -2.07 5.49
C ALA A 58 17.73 -3.17 5.24
N ALA A 59 18.85 -3.13 5.97
CA ALA A 59 19.68 -4.32 6.11
C ALA A 59 18.91 -5.34 6.96
N PRO A 60 18.96 -6.64 6.61
CA PRO A 60 18.43 -7.69 7.48
C PRO A 60 19.08 -7.62 8.86
N GLU A 61 18.34 -7.92 9.93
CA GLU A 61 18.79 -7.72 11.31
C GLU A 61 20.17 -8.35 11.61
N GLN A 62 20.44 -9.52 11.05
CA GLN A 62 21.72 -10.24 11.20
C GLN A 62 22.92 -9.54 10.52
N TYR A 63 22.68 -8.61 9.60
CA TYR A 63 23.68 -7.81 8.89
C TYR A 63 23.63 -6.34 9.29
N ASP A 64 22.73 -5.93 10.19
CA ASP A 64 22.60 -4.55 10.63
C ASP A 64 23.77 -4.17 11.56
N VAL A 65 24.51 -3.13 11.15
CA VAL A 65 25.63 -2.61 11.94
C VAL A 65 25.07 -1.66 12.98
N LYS A 66 24.78 -2.20 14.18
CA LYS A 66 24.31 -1.43 15.33
C LYS A 66 25.16 -0.17 15.56
N ARG A 67 24.50 0.96 15.86
CA ARG A 67 25.13 2.28 16.08
C ARG A 67 26.39 2.15 16.95
N GLY A 68 27.52 2.66 16.45
CA GLY A 68 28.80 2.74 17.20
C GLY A 68 29.99 1.96 16.64
N LYS A 69 29.82 1.13 15.59
CA LYS A 69 30.92 0.34 14.97
C LYS A 69 31.28 0.76 13.55
N TRP A 70 31.14 2.05 13.23
CA TRP A 70 31.49 2.54 11.90
C TRP A 70 32.99 2.86 11.87
N SER A 71 33.73 2.11 11.05
CA SER A 71 35.15 2.37 10.77
C SER A 71 35.37 2.26 9.27
N PHE A 72 36.28 3.07 8.71
CA PHE A 72 36.63 3.01 7.28
C PHE A 72 37.06 1.61 6.82
N ALA A 73 37.65 0.80 7.70
CA ALA A 73 38.07 -0.57 7.39
C ALA A 73 36.91 -1.53 7.03
N HIS A 74 35.67 -1.19 7.40
CA HIS A 74 34.49 -2.03 7.21
C HIS A 74 33.46 -1.40 6.26
N LEU A 75 33.87 -0.35 5.53
CA LEU A 75 33.04 0.29 4.51
C LEU A 75 33.45 -0.18 3.11
N PRO A 76 32.48 -0.31 2.17
CA PRO A 76 31.05 -0.09 2.36
C PRO A 76 30.37 -1.28 3.07
N VAL A 77 29.37 -1.00 3.91
CA VAL A 77 28.50 -2.03 4.47
C VAL A 77 27.38 -2.29 3.46
N ILE A 78 27.48 -3.40 2.74
CA ILE A 78 26.50 -3.83 1.74
C ILE A 78 26.01 -5.23 2.14
N PRO A 79 24.74 -5.38 2.57
CA PRO A 79 24.23 -6.70 2.88
C PRO A 79 24.08 -7.53 1.59
N PRO A 80 24.10 -8.87 1.67
CA PRO A 80 23.91 -9.73 0.49
C PRO A 80 22.52 -9.56 -0.15
N TYR A 81 21.55 -9.05 0.61
CA TYR A 81 20.24 -8.63 0.13
C TYR A 81 19.69 -7.52 1.05
N PHE A 82 18.79 -6.72 0.50
CA PHE A 82 18.01 -5.76 1.27
C PHE A 82 16.65 -6.35 1.65
N ASP A 83 16.19 -6.02 2.85
CA ASP A 83 14.83 -6.30 3.31
C ASP A 83 13.98 -5.03 3.25
N LEU A 84 12.67 -5.17 3.45
CA LEU A 84 11.73 -4.06 3.57
C LEU A 84 11.18 -4.02 4.99
N LYS A 85 11.23 -2.84 5.63
CA LYS A 85 10.58 -2.62 6.92
C LYS A 85 9.51 -1.53 6.80
N PRO A 86 8.42 -1.60 7.58
CA PRO A 86 7.44 -0.52 7.64
C PRO A 86 8.08 0.80 8.04
N VAL A 87 7.67 1.90 7.39
CA VAL A 87 8.00 3.24 7.85
C VAL A 87 7.10 3.59 9.04
N ASP A 88 7.69 3.91 10.19
CA ASP A 88 6.94 4.11 11.44
C ASP A 88 5.83 5.17 11.31
N LYS A 89 6.12 6.27 10.60
CA LYS A 89 5.18 7.37 10.37
C LYS A 89 3.93 6.95 9.57
N THR A 90 4.07 5.98 8.65
CA THR A 90 3.00 5.54 7.74
C THR A 90 2.49 4.12 8.05
N LYS A 91 2.90 3.55 9.19
CA LYS A 91 2.56 2.18 9.60
C LYS A 91 1.05 1.92 9.70
N SER A 92 0.26 2.89 10.20
CA SER A 92 -1.20 2.78 10.24
C SER A 92 -1.80 2.68 8.84
N ARG A 93 -1.22 3.40 7.87
CA ARG A 93 -1.63 3.36 6.47
C ARG A 93 -1.24 2.05 5.80
N LEU A 94 -0.05 1.52 6.06
CA LEU A 94 0.34 0.18 5.62
C LEU A 94 -0.65 -0.88 6.13
N ASN A 95 -0.99 -0.84 7.41
CA ASN A 95 -1.95 -1.78 8.00
C ASN A 95 -3.34 -1.69 7.34
N ALA A 96 -3.82 -0.48 7.05
CA ALA A 96 -5.07 -0.27 6.32
C ALA A 96 -5.05 -0.92 4.93
N VAL A 97 -4.02 -0.64 4.13
CA VAL A 97 -3.87 -1.21 2.78
C VAL A 97 -3.76 -2.73 2.82
N VAL A 98 -2.95 -3.28 3.74
CA VAL A 98 -2.81 -4.74 3.91
C VAL A 98 -4.11 -5.38 4.34
N ARG A 99 -4.87 -4.75 5.24
CA ARG A 99 -6.18 -5.24 5.68
C ARG A 99 -7.16 -5.29 4.50
N LEU A 100 -7.22 -4.24 3.68
CA LEU A 100 -8.08 -4.19 2.49
C LEU A 100 -7.67 -5.24 1.45
N ALA A 101 -6.37 -5.37 1.17
CA ALA A 101 -5.85 -6.33 0.20
C ALA A 101 -6.04 -7.79 0.63
N LYS A 102 -6.15 -8.08 1.93
CA LYS A 102 -6.38 -9.42 2.47
C LYS A 102 -7.87 -9.81 2.60
N ARG A 103 -8.80 -8.93 2.24
CA ARG A 103 -10.23 -9.26 2.29
C ARG A 103 -10.55 -10.38 1.30
N LYS A 104 -11.43 -11.30 1.68
CA LYS A 104 -11.81 -12.45 0.84
C LYS A 104 -12.57 -12.07 -0.42
N ASP A 105 -13.23 -10.92 -0.42
CA ASP A 105 -13.98 -10.39 -1.56
C ASP A 105 -13.11 -9.53 -2.49
N VAL A 106 -11.87 -9.19 -2.12
CA VAL A 106 -10.92 -8.49 -2.99
C VAL A 106 -10.11 -9.53 -3.77
N THR A 107 -10.31 -9.57 -5.09
CA THR A 107 -9.65 -10.55 -5.96
C THR A 107 -8.69 -9.92 -6.97
N GLU A 108 -8.73 -8.59 -7.10
CA GLU A 108 -7.89 -7.84 -8.03
C GLU A 108 -7.29 -6.61 -7.36
N LEU A 109 -6.05 -6.27 -7.75
CA LEU A 109 -5.32 -5.09 -7.29
C LEU A 109 -4.93 -4.23 -8.48
N VAL A 110 -5.22 -2.93 -8.39
CA VAL A 110 -4.80 -1.92 -9.37
C VAL A 110 -3.86 -0.94 -8.69
N ASN A 111 -2.63 -0.86 -9.20
CA ASN A 111 -1.69 0.21 -8.83
C ASN A 111 -2.03 1.48 -9.62
N ALA A 112 -2.48 2.50 -8.91
CA ALA A 112 -2.81 3.82 -9.44
C ALA A 112 -1.91 4.92 -8.83
N CYS A 113 -0.69 4.57 -8.42
CA CYS A 113 0.35 5.54 -8.06
C CYS A 113 0.90 6.26 -9.29
N ASP A 114 1.67 7.33 -9.07
CA ASP A 114 2.19 8.15 -10.17
C ASP A 114 3.01 7.30 -11.16
N ALA A 115 2.89 7.61 -12.45
CA ALA A 115 3.61 6.93 -13.54
C ALA A 115 5.12 7.30 -13.61
N GLY A 116 5.70 7.75 -12.48
CA GLY A 116 7.10 8.09 -12.31
C GLY A 116 7.94 6.89 -11.83
N ARG A 117 9.26 7.08 -11.71
CA ARG A 117 10.23 6.06 -11.29
C ARG A 117 10.96 6.46 -10.02
#